data_AF-A0A940V537-F1
#
_entry.id   AF-A0A940V537-F1
#
_cell.length_a   1.000
_cell.length_b   1.000
_cell.length_c   1.000
_cell.angle_alpha   90.00
_cell.angle_beta   90.00
_cell.angle_gamma   90.00
#
_symmetry.space_group_name_H-M   'P 1'
#
loop_
_entity.id
_entity.type
_entity.pdbx_description
1 polymer ?
#
loop_
_entity_poly.entity_id
_entity_poly.type
_entity_poly.pdbx_seq_one_letter_code
_entity_poly.pdbx_strand_id
1 'polypeptide(L)'
;LLPPEHVGKEPQIFFFNMLHYQEICYGYTAISFTGTNVYKSSYQGWLINVCNALENIRIHNVVKRLVNQLEDMSIKDELTGLYNRRALVQLGRKYLELCRKRQTKLMVFSADMDKLKYINDNFGHANGDIAIKTVANALLSAALDDELCIRVSGDEFVVIGMESS
;
A
#
# COMPACT_ATOMS: atom_id res chain seq x y z
N LEU A 1 -20.27 -8.57 -31.34
CA LEU A 1 -19.20 -7.55 -31.49
C LEU A 1 -19.74 -6.13 -31.35
N LEU A 2 -21.00 -5.86 -31.68
CA LEU A 2 -21.66 -4.62 -31.29
C LEU A 2 -22.95 -4.97 -30.54
N PRO A 3 -23.30 -4.24 -29.47
CA PRO A 3 -24.60 -4.41 -28.83
C PRO A 3 -25.75 -4.17 -29.83
N PRO A 4 -26.84 -4.96 -29.77
CA PRO A 4 -27.96 -4.86 -30.71
C PRO A 4 -28.58 -3.46 -30.75
N GLU A 5 -28.56 -2.72 -29.63
CA GLU A 5 -29.05 -1.33 -29.56
C GLU A 5 -28.28 -0.33 -30.43
N HIS A 6 -27.08 -0.68 -30.92
CA HIS A 6 -26.22 0.19 -31.72
C HIS A 6 -26.18 -0.15 -33.21
N VAL A 7 -26.99 -1.13 -33.65
CA VAL A 7 -27.11 -1.54 -35.05
C VAL A 7 -28.41 -0.99 -35.62
N GLY A 8 -28.32 -0.04 -36.54
CA GLY A 8 -29.48 0.54 -37.23
C GLY A 8 -30.16 -0.45 -38.19
N LYS A 9 -31.38 -0.09 -38.65
CA LYS A 9 -32.10 -0.87 -39.69
C LYS A 9 -31.50 -0.70 -41.09
N GLU A 10 -30.76 0.37 -41.31
CA GLU A 10 -30.10 0.69 -42.58
C GLU A 10 -28.65 0.17 -42.61
N PRO A 11 -28.07 -0.10 -43.80
CA PRO A 11 -26.66 -0.48 -43.92
C PRO A 11 -25.72 0.58 -43.33
N GLN A 12 -24.85 0.17 -42.39
CA GLN A 12 -23.87 1.02 -41.72
C GLN A 12 -22.45 0.48 -41.89
N ILE A 13 -21.47 1.38 -41.97
CA ILE A 13 -20.04 1.03 -41.99
C ILE A 13 -19.45 1.32 -40.61
N PHE A 14 -18.82 0.31 -40.01
CA PHE A 14 -18.10 0.43 -38.74
C PHE A 14 -16.60 0.24 -38.94
N PHE A 15 -15.82 1.11 -38.33
CA PHE A 15 -14.37 0.98 -38.21
C PHE A 15 -14.02 0.46 -36.83
N PHE A 16 -13.29 -0.66 -36.79
CA PHE A 16 -12.80 -1.25 -35.56
C PHE A 16 -11.33 -0.93 -35.38
N ASN A 17 -10.97 -0.42 -34.21
CA ASN A 17 -9.58 -0.19 -33.83
C ASN A 17 -9.28 -0.90 -32.52
N MET A 18 -8.16 -1.60 -32.47
CA MET A 18 -7.68 -2.17 -31.21
C MET A 18 -7.32 -1.04 -30.25
N LEU A 19 -7.77 -1.18 -29.01
CA LEU A 19 -7.21 -0.42 -27.89
C LEU A 19 -6.03 -1.24 -27.41
N HIS A 20 -4.82 -0.85 -27.79
CA HIS A 20 -3.64 -1.62 -27.46
C HIS A 20 -2.45 -0.71 -27.15
N TYR A 21 -1.52 -1.26 -26.39
CA TYR A 21 -0.20 -0.69 -26.18
C TYR A 21 0.83 -1.81 -26.33
N GLN A 22 1.67 -1.73 -27.37
CA GLN A 22 2.57 -2.82 -27.77
C GLN A 22 1.82 -4.15 -27.91
N GLU A 23 2.24 -5.19 -27.18
CA GLU A 23 1.66 -6.54 -27.18
C GLU A 23 0.37 -6.68 -26.35
N ILE A 24 -0.03 -5.64 -25.60
CA ILE A 24 -1.19 -5.68 -24.70
C ILE A 24 -2.41 -5.12 -25.40
N CYS A 25 -3.46 -5.95 -25.54
CA CYS A 25 -4.76 -5.54 -26.04
C CYS A 25 -5.77 -5.35 -24.89
N TYR A 26 -6.30 -4.15 -24.78
CA TYR A 26 -7.33 -3.74 -23.82
C TYR A 26 -8.76 -3.95 -24.34
N GLY A 27 -8.90 -4.25 -25.63
CA GLY A 27 -10.19 -4.40 -26.30
C GLY A 27 -10.20 -3.66 -27.63
N TYR A 28 -11.36 -3.15 -28.02
CA TYR A 28 -11.50 -2.42 -29.28
C TYR A 28 -12.46 -1.25 -29.12
N THR A 29 -12.30 -0.26 -30.00
CA THR A 29 -13.33 0.73 -30.28
C THR A 29 -13.99 0.39 -31.60
N ALA A 30 -15.26 0.74 -31.72
CA ALA A 30 -15.99 0.64 -32.97
C ALA A 30 -16.70 1.97 -33.21
N ILE A 31 -16.50 2.57 -34.37
CA ILE A 31 -17.11 3.84 -34.73
C ILE A 31 -17.79 3.75 -36.10
N SER A 32 -18.96 4.37 -36.24
CA SER A 32 -19.65 4.55 -37.52
C SER A 32 -19.71 6.02 -37.86
N PHE A 33 -19.45 6.38 -39.12
CA PHE A 33 -19.58 7.75 -39.60
C PHE A 33 -20.90 7.92 -40.37
N THR A 34 -21.65 8.97 -40.07
CA THR A 34 -22.79 9.40 -40.89
C THR A 34 -22.29 10.45 -41.90
N GLY A 35 -21.93 10.01 -43.12
CA GLY A 35 -21.48 10.88 -44.22
C GLY A 35 -20.05 10.61 -44.71
N THR A 36 -19.61 11.36 -45.73
CA THR A 36 -18.31 11.17 -46.44
C THR A 36 -17.07 11.66 -45.67
N ASN A 37 -17.23 12.09 -44.42
CA ASN A 37 -16.13 12.64 -43.62
C ASN A 37 -15.37 11.50 -42.91
N VAL A 38 -14.53 10.83 -43.71
CA VAL A 38 -13.71 9.69 -43.33
C VAL A 38 -12.62 10.13 -42.33
N TYR A 39 -12.45 9.36 -41.25
CA TYR A 39 -11.24 9.29 -40.42
C TYR A 39 -10.51 10.63 -40.15
N LYS A 40 -11.11 11.51 -39.35
CA LYS A 40 -10.44 12.76 -38.94
C LYS A 40 -9.23 12.45 -38.04
N SER A 41 -8.14 13.19 -38.24
CA SER A 41 -6.93 13.15 -37.39
C SER A 41 -7.24 13.27 -35.89
N SER A 42 -8.34 13.95 -35.54
CA SER A 42 -8.84 14.03 -34.17
C SER A 42 -9.20 12.68 -33.54
N TYR A 43 -9.75 11.73 -34.31
CA TYR A 43 -10.08 10.40 -33.80
C TYR A 43 -8.83 9.55 -33.57
N GLN A 44 -7.85 9.63 -34.47
CA GLN A 44 -6.55 8.98 -34.28
C GLN A 44 -5.82 9.54 -33.04
N GLY A 45 -5.78 10.86 -32.88
CA GLY A 45 -5.20 11.50 -31.69
C GLY A 45 -5.92 11.09 -30.41
N TRP A 46 -7.25 11.03 -30.45
CA TRP A 46 -8.04 10.53 -29.31
C TRP A 46 -7.72 9.07 -28.98
N LEU A 47 -7.66 8.18 -29.98
CA LEU A 47 -7.30 6.77 -29.78
C LEU A 47 -5.94 6.61 -29.12
N ILE A 48 -4.92 7.33 -29.60
CA ILE A 48 -3.57 7.30 -29.03
C ILE A 48 -3.62 7.72 -27.56
N ASN A 49 -4.33 8.81 -27.24
CA ASN A 49 -4.46 9.29 -25.87
C ASN A 49 -5.17 8.29 -24.96
N VAL A 50 -6.22 7.63 -25.45
CA VAL A 50 -6.93 6.58 -24.71
C VAL A 50 -6.01 5.39 -24.45
N CYS A 51 -5.30 4.88 -25.46
CA CYS A 51 -4.36 3.77 -25.29
C CYS A 51 -3.26 4.11 -24.28
N ASN A 52 -2.69 5.32 -24.33
CA ASN A 52 -1.68 5.78 -23.38
C ASN A 52 -2.25 5.90 -21.95
N ALA A 53 -3.48 6.42 -21.81
CA ALA A 53 -4.13 6.53 -20.50
C ALA A 53 -4.40 5.15 -19.88
N LEU A 54 -4.87 4.19 -20.68
CA LEU A 54 -5.08 2.81 -20.22
C LEU A 54 -3.77 2.15 -19.76
N GLU A 55 -2.68 2.34 -20.49
CA GLU A 55 -1.36 1.85 -20.09
C GLU A 55 -0.87 2.51 -18.80
N ASN A 56 -1.02 3.83 -18.66
CA ASN A 56 -0.65 4.54 -17.44
C ASN A 56 -1.40 4.02 -16.21
N ILE A 57 -2.72 3.79 -16.34
CA ILE A 57 -3.54 3.22 -15.26
C ILE A 57 -3.05 1.82 -14.91
N ARG A 58 -2.77 0.98 -15.92
CA ARG A 58 -2.27 -0.39 -15.71
C ARG A 58 -0.93 -0.39 -14.97
N ILE A 59 0.04 0.40 -15.43
CA ILE A 59 1.36 0.53 -14.78
C ILE A 59 1.18 1.01 -13.34
N HIS A 60 0.38 2.05 -13.12
CA HIS A 60 0.15 2.59 -11.78
C HIS A 60 -0.41 1.53 -10.82
N ASN A 61 -1.36 0.71 -11.28
CA ASN A 61 -1.92 -0.38 -10.49
C ASN A 61 -0.90 -1.48 -10.18
N VAL A 62 -0.04 -1.84 -11.14
CA VAL A 62 1.02 -2.82 -10.93
C VAL A 62 2.05 -2.31 -9.93
N VAL A 63 2.53 -1.08 -10.09
CA VAL A 63 3.48 -0.44 -9.17
C VAL A 63 2.89 -0.38 -7.76
N LYS A 64 1.64 0.09 -7.62
CA LYS A 64 0.95 0.14 -6.32
C LYS A 64 0.86 -1.22 -5.65
N ARG A 65 0.57 -2.28 -6.42
CA ARG A 65 0.53 -3.66 -5.89
C ARG A 65 1.91 -4.11 -5.41
N LEU A 66 2.97 -3.82 -6.15
CA LEU A 66 4.34 -4.16 -5.77
C LEU A 66 4.79 -3.39 -4.52
N VAL A 67 4.46 -2.10 -4.43
CA VAL A 67 4.73 -1.28 -3.24
C VAL A 67 4.01 -1.85 -2.02
N ASN A 68 2.71 -2.14 -2.12
CA ASN A 68 1.98 -2.78 -1.03
C ASN A 68 2.58 -4.13 -0.62
N GLN A 69 3.10 -4.91 -1.58
CA GLN A 69 3.79 -6.18 -1.29
C GLN A 69 5.14 -5.98 -0.59
N LEU A 70 5.82 -4.85 -0.81
CA LEU A 70 7.06 -4.47 -0.14
C LEU A 70 6.85 -3.81 1.22
N GLU A 71 5.69 -3.18 1.43
CA GLU A 71 5.23 -2.66 2.73
C GLU A 71 4.70 -3.79 3.64
N ASP A 72 3.92 -4.72 3.07
CA ASP A 72 3.96 -6.12 3.50
C ASP A 72 5.41 -6.60 3.44
N MET A 73 5.92 -7.66 4.03
CA MET A 73 7.39 -7.90 4.14
C MET A 73 8.16 -6.88 5.01
N SER A 74 7.83 -5.58 5.03
CA SER A 74 8.47 -4.66 5.98
C SER A 74 8.14 -5.05 7.42
N ILE A 75 9.19 -5.21 8.23
CA ILE A 75 9.09 -5.51 9.66
C ILE A 75 9.25 -4.26 10.52
N LYS A 76 9.39 -3.08 9.90
CA LYS A 76 9.56 -1.79 10.59
C LYS A 76 8.31 -0.93 10.44
N ASP A 77 8.03 -0.14 11.48
CA ASP A 77 7.01 0.90 11.48
C ASP A 77 7.62 2.16 10.85
N GLU A 78 6.96 2.71 9.84
CA GLU A 78 7.50 3.83 9.04
C GLU A 78 7.59 5.13 9.83
N LEU A 79 6.67 5.35 10.78
CA LEU A 79 6.63 6.60 11.53
C LEU A 79 7.73 6.66 12.59
N THR A 80 8.00 5.55 13.25
CA THR A 80 8.89 5.49 14.42
C THR A 80 10.22 4.79 14.17
N GLY A 81 10.34 3.98 13.11
CA GLY A 81 11.50 3.11 12.88
C GLY A 81 11.59 1.91 13.83
N LEU A 82 10.64 1.77 14.76
CA LEU A 82 10.51 0.60 15.61
C LEU A 82 10.14 -0.64 14.78
N TYR A 83 10.24 -1.81 15.39
CA TYR A 83 9.63 -2.99 14.83
C TYR A 83 8.09 -2.86 14.81
N ASN A 84 7.42 -3.46 13.83
CA ASN A 84 5.97 -3.42 13.74
C ASN A 84 5.32 -4.72 14.28
N ARG A 85 3.99 -4.78 14.31
CA ARG A 85 3.24 -5.99 14.74
C ARG A 85 3.68 -7.28 14.01
N ARG A 86 4.12 -7.21 12.75
CA ARG A 86 4.61 -8.38 12.00
C ARG A 86 5.93 -8.89 12.57
N ALA A 87 6.84 -7.98 12.90
CA ALA A 87 8.09 -8.31 13.57
C ALA A 87 7.85 -8.96 14.93
N LEU A 88 6.86 -8.50 15.71
CA LEU A 88 6.48 -9.12 16.98
C LEU A 88 6.17 -10.62 16.80
N VAL A 89 5.33 -10.95 15.81
CA VAL A 89 4.97 -12.36 15.55
C VAL A 89 6.18 -13.17 15.08
N GLN A 90 7.00 -12.59 14.19
CA GLN A 90 8.13 -13.29 13.58
C GLN A 90 9.33 -13.45 14.53
N LEU A 91 9.70 -12.38 15.23
CA LEU A 91 10.87 -12.31 16.12
C LEU A 91 10.52 -12.76 17.54
N GLY A 92 9.31 -12.46 18.03
CA GLY A 92 8.87 -12.90 19.36
C GLY A 92 8.89 -14.42 19.51
N ARG A 93 8.51 -15.17 18.48
CA ARG A 93 8.64 -16.63 18.46
C ARG A 93 10.09 -17.08 18.59
N LYS A 94 11.01 -16.41 17.90
CA LYS A 94 12.46 -16.71 17.99
C LYS A 94 13.02 -16.41 19.38
N TYR A 95 12.60 -15.29 19.98
CA TYR A 95 12.97 -14.94 21.35
C TYR A 95 12.46 -15.98 22.36
N LEU A 96 11.21 -16.41 22.25
CA LEU A 96 10.65 -17.45 23.10
C LEU A 96 11.46 -18.76 23.01
N GLU A 97 11.79 -19.20 21.79
CA GLU A 97 12.62 -20.39 21.58
C GLU A 97 14.03 -20.21 22.15
N LEU A 98 14.60 -19.01 22.04
CA LEU A 98 15.93 -18.69 22.56
C LEU A 98 15.95 -18.68 24.08
N CYS A 99 14.95 -18.07 24.74
CA CYS A 99 14.77 -18.12 26.19
C CYS A 99 14.64 -19.56 26.69
N ARG A 100 13.85 -20.39 25.99
CA ARG A 100 13.70 -21.82 26.31
C ARG A 100 15.04 -22.57 26.23
N LYS A 101 15.85 -22.29 25.21
CA LYS A 101 17.19 -22.90 25.05
C LYS A 101 18.17 -22.45 26.11
N ARG A 102 18.12 -21.17 26.50
CA ARG A 102 19.01 -20.57 27.51
C ARG A 102 18.53 -20.77 28.96
N GLN A 103 17.38 -21.40 29.16
CA GLN A 103 16.72 -21.54 30.46
C GLN A 103 16.54 -20.20 31.19
N THR A 104 16.26 -19.14 30.43
CA THR A 104 15.88 -17.82 30.97
C THR A 104 14.41 -17.52 30.69
N LYS A 105 13.83 -16.52 31.36
CA LYS A 105 12.47 -16.09 31.10
C LYS A 105 12.41 -15.06 29.97
N LEU A 106 11.29 -15.05 29.27
CA LEU A 106 10.96 -13.99 28.33
C LEU A 106 10.30 -12.85 29.10
N MET A 107 10.82 -11.64 28.94
CA MET A 107 10.19 -10.42 29.43
C MET A 107 9.34 -9.82 28.30
N VAL A 108 8.11 -9.45 28.64
CA VAL A 108 7.22 -8.71 27.75
C VAL A 108 6.67 -7.53 28.52
N PHE A 109 6.95 -6.33 28.03
CA PHE A 109 6.40 -5.08 28.53
C PHE A 109 5.44 -4.51 27.49
N SER A 110 4.26 -4.07 27.92
CA SER A 110 3.25 -3.46 27.05
C SER A 110 2.93 -2.08 27.57
N ALA A 111 2.91 -1.09 26.69
CA ALA A 111 2.57 0.29 26.98
C ALA A 111 1.51 0.79 26.00
N ASP A 112 0.57 1.59 26.50
CA ASP A 112 -0.44 2.28 25.71
C ASP A 112 -0.30 3.79 25.95
N MET A 113 -0.27 4.58 24.88
CA MET A 113 -0.14 6.02 24.99
C MET A 113 -1.50 6.67 25.27
N ASP A 114 -1.67 7.19 26.48
CA ASP A 114 -2.87 7.91 26.87
C ASP A 114 -3.13 9.15 25.99
N LYS A 115 -4.41 9.34 25.61
CA LYS A 115 -4.94 10.59 25.04
C LYS A 115 -4.33 11.03 23.69
N LEU A 116 -3.79 10.11 22.88
CA LEU A 116 -3.33 10.44 21.53
C LEU A 116 -4.42 11.12 20.69
N LYS A 117 -5.68 10.66 20.79
CA LYS A 117 -6.82 11.29 20.11
C LYS A 117 -7.01 12.76 20.51
N TYR A 118 -6.90 13.08 21.80
CA TYR A 118 -6.99 14.47 22.28
C TYR A 118 -5.88 15.33 21.66
N ILE A 119 -4.66 14.82 21.57
CA ILE A 119 -3.55 15.54 20.93
C ILE A 119 -3.87 15.80 19.46
N ASN A 120 -4.34 14.78 18.73
CA ASN A 120 -4.72 14.91 17.33
C ASN A 120 -5.84 15.93 17.13
N ASP A 121 -6.87 15.90 17.98
CA ASP A 121 -8.05 16.77 17.84
C ASP A 121 -7.74 18.24 18.17
N ASN A 122 -6.82 18.51 19.10
CA ASN A 122 -6.51 19.88 19.54
C ASN A 122 -5.28 20.51 18.85
N PHE A 123 -4.33 19.67 18.40
CA PHE A 123 -3.05 20.14 17.86
C PHE A 123 -2.75 19.58 16.46
N GLY A 124 -3.61 18.71 15.92
CA GLY A 124 -3.47 18.11 14.59
C GLY A 124 -2.57 16.88 14.55
N HIS A 125 -2.72 16.08 13.49
CA HIS A 125 -2.02 14.81 13.31
C HIS A 125 -0.49 14.93 13.32
N ALA A 126 0.06 16.03 12.80
CA ALA A 126 1.51 16.25 12.84
C ALA A 126 2.06 16.31 14.28
N ASN A 127 1.30 16.85 15.23
CA ASN A 127 1.68 16.86 16.64
C ASN A 127 1.45 15.50 17.31
N GLY A 128 0.42 14.75 16.90
CA GLY A 128 0.26 13.35 17.29
C GLY A 128 1.46 12.50 16.87
N ASP A 129 1.92 12.67 15.63
CA ASP A 129 3.10 11.99 15.10
C ASP A 129 4.37 12.31 15.89
N ILE A 130 4.55 13.57 16.31
CA ILE A 130 5.66 13.97 17.19
C ILE A 130 5.55 13.27 18.55
N ALA A 131 4.35 13.21 19.13
CA ALA A 131 4.13 12.56 20.41
C ALA A 131 4.43 11.04 20.33
N ILE A 132 3.94 10.37 19.28
CA ILE A 132 4.24 8.95 19.01
C ILE A 132 5.76 8.72 18.86
N LYS A 133 6.45 9.56 18.08
CA LYS A 133 7.91 9.47 17.92
C LYS A 133 8.65 9.69 19.23
N THR A 134 8.13 10.56 20.10
CA THR A 134 8.73 10.83 21.41
C THR A 134 8.65 9.62 22.32
N VAL A 135 7.50 8.94 22.36
CA VAL A 135 7.34 7.67 23.10
C VAL A 135 8.28 6.59 22.53
N ALA A 136 8.34 6.45 21.21
CA ALA A 136 9.23 5.49 20.57
C ALA A 136 10.70 5.71 20.93
N ASN A 137 11.16 6.97 20.90
CA ASN A 137 12.53 7.33 21.30
C ASN A 137 12.80 7.09 22.79
N ALA A 138 11.81 7.35 23.65
CA ALA A 138 11.92 7.08 25.08
C ALA A 138 12.07 5.57 25.35
N LEU A 139 11.30 4.73 24.66
CA LEU A 139 11.43 3.27 24.72
C LEU A 139 12.80 2.81 24.23
N LEU A 140 13.28 3.30 23.08
CA LEU A 140 14.62 2.96 22.58
C LEU A 140 15.74 3.38 23.54
N SER A 141 15.59 4.51 24.21
CA SER A 141 16.60 5.00 25.17
C SER A 141 16.62 4.21 26.48
N ALA A 142 15.49 3.58 26.84
CA ALA A 142 15.36 2.76 28.04
C ALA A 142 15.67 1.28 27.80
N ALA A 143 15.52 0.81 26.57
CA ALA A 143 15.72 -0.58 26.20
C ALA A 143 17.21 -0.96 26.18
N LEU A 144 17.50 -2.23 26.50
CA LEU A 144 18.82 -2.81 26.35
C LEU A 144 19.11 -3.19 24.88
N ASP A 145 20.38 -3.36 24.54
CA ASP A 145 20.84 -3.67 23.17
C ASP A 145 20.22 -4.95 22.58
N ASP A 146 19.82 -5.91 23.43
CA ASP A 146 19.20 -7.17 23.02
C ASP A 146 17.67 -7.18 23.14
N GLU A 147 17.04 -6.03 23.41
CA GLU A 147 15.59 -5.88 23.49
C GLU A 147 14.98 -5.36 22.18
N LEU A 148 13.74 -5.78 21.92
CA LEU A 148 12.99 -5.40 20.73
C LEU A 148 11.90 -4.40 21.10
N CYS A 149 12.10 -3.13 20.74
CA CYS A 149 11.04 -2.11 20.80
C CYS A 149 10.13 -2.21 19.57
N ILE A 150 8.84 -2.36 19.81
CA ILE A 150 7.82 -2.64 18.79
C ILE A 150 6.65 -1.67 18.95
N ARG A 151 6.16 -1.12 17.85
CA ARG A 151 4.84 -0.47 17.77
C ARG A 151 3.82 -1.43 17.18
N VAL A 152 2.76 -1.72 17.93
CA VAL A 152 1.81 -2.78 17.64
C VAL A 152 0.53 -2.23 17.00
N SER A 153 0.14 -1.01 17.36
CA SER A 153 -0.95 -0.25 16.74
C SER A 153 -0.67 1.26 16.86
N GLY A 154 -1.70 2.11 16.76
CA GLY A 154 -1.55 3.57 16.72
C GLY A 154 -0.78 4.12 17.93
N ASP A 155 -1.21 3.77 19.12
CA ASP A 155 -0.71 4.21 20.43
C ASP A 155 -0.14 3.07 21.28
N GLU A 156 -0.26 1.82 20.84
CA GLU A 156 0.25 0.66 21.59
C GLU A 156 1.69 0.29 21.20
N PHE A 157 2.52 0.09 22.21
CA PHE A 157 3.91 -0.32 22.12
C PHE A 157 4.18 -1.57 22.96
N VAL A 158 5.11 -2.39 22.50
CA VAL A 158 5.57 -3.59 23.20
C VAL A 158 7.09 -3.63 23.19
N VAL A 159 7.70 -4.02 24.30
CA VAL A 159 9.12 -4.36 24.40
C VAL A 159 9.24 -5.84 24.73
N ILE A 160 10.11 -6.54 24.00
CA ILE A 160 10.44 -7.95 24.29
C ILE A 160 11.92 -8.05 24.59
N GLY A 161 12.25 -8.69 25.70
CA GLY A 161 13.62 -8.94 26.13
C GLY A 161 13.77 -10.32 26.78
N MET A 162 15.00 -10.65 27.13
CA MET A 162 15.24 -11.75 28.07
C MET A 162 15.26 -11.17 29.48
N GLU A 163 14.75 -11.91 30.47
CA GLU A 163 14.90 -11.51 31.87
C GLU A 163 16.40 -11.42 32.18
N SER A 164 16.86 -10.20 32.47
CA SER A 164 18.20 -9.96 32.99
C SER A 164 18.23 -10.42 34.44
N SER A 165 19.17 -11.31 34.76
CA SER A 165 19.38 -11.85 36.12
C SER A 165 19.91 -10.81 37.08
#